data_AF-A0A6A3B8H5-F1
#
_entry.id   AF-A0A6A3B8H5-F1
#
_cell.length_a   1.000
_cell.length_b   1.000
_cell.length_c   1.000
_cell.angle_alpha   90.00
_cell.angle_beta   90.00
_cell.angle_gamma   90.00
#
_symmetry.space_group_name_H-M   'P 1'
#
loop_
_entity.id
_entity.type
_entity.pdbx_description
1 polymer ?
#
loop_
_entity_poly.entity_id
_entity_poly.type
_entity_poly.pdbx_seq_one_letter_code
_entity_poly.pdbx_strand_id
1 'polypeptide(L)'
;MMQSENFTPLWPFNDGLMDSKDFGLNMDVRFDGCSSFATREESCFSTMLSDVIFPYPTYGYDDQLQVTVPWGEFSVPLVELDSMLTDDGVGEESFLLSQSQPCSSQRQDVWSPCRSSEASVHTTTARSMPGLGEAMMGIENQLTLFHLLTAYGEAKEKNQTELAEVILRCVSEKGNPVGETLERIAFNLSSQDVQNQRVYLMQESSKNFEVAFQTFYQIFPYGRFAHFAANSAILEAIPNDIDVLHIVDFDIGVGIQWPLLIEAMSMQHKTLRLTSIRWGEEHFGQSPWRFQDTKVQLCNLARTFGLKFEIEETRIEDLANELEGTKKRGGSQKWLAFNCMVGLSHMGKSKNRKLVNKFLDIAKQVLATNRGIITLGDGDACEKLEDSSGFGAFFIGQLMHNRAIIESMEFDIAKHLVQARTAMECLFVGPNINAEAWFQKWENMNETCHFVDFEAGTTLEGLKVSIERVMEAKEMVREKDNSYEVRIGGNSGHELALEWRGNRLVEVSCWRN
;
A
#
# COMPACT_ATOMS: atom_id res chain seq x y z
N MET A 1 17.33 -16.60 -70.11
CA MET A 1 16.19 -16.30 -70.99
C MET A 1 15.08 -15.82 -70.06
N MET A 2 14.76 -14.52 -70.12
CA MET A 2 13.58 -13.79 -69.58
C MET A 2 13.25 -13.89 -68.07
N GLN A 3 12.77 -12.87 -67.36
CA GLN A 3 12.85 -11.40 -67.38
C GLN A 3 12.19 -10.97 -66.04
N SER A 4 12.55 -9.78 -65.57
CA SER A 4 12.13 -9.07 -64.35
C SER A 4 10.62 -8.77 -64.25
N GLU A 5 10.12 -8.53 -63.03
CA GLU A 5 9.34 -7.31 -62.73
C GLU A 5 9.32 -6.99 -61.22
N ASN A 6 9.69 -5.73 -60.91
CA ASN A 6 9.58 -5.05 -59.62
C ASN A 6 8.26 -4.29 -59.59
N PHE A 7 7.55 -4.27 -58.46
CA PHE A 7 6.58 -3.20 -58.15
C PHE A 7 6.64 -2.79 -56.66
N THR A 8 6.81 -1.49 -56.47
CA THR A 8 6.85 -0.66 -55.25
C THR A 8 5.48 -0.51 -54.57
N PRO A 9 5.40 -0.28 -53.24
CA PRO A 9 4.22 0.33 -52.62
C PRO A 9 4.35 1.86 -52.53
N LEU A 10 3.32 2.54 -53.04
CA LEU A 10 3.12 3.99 -52.98
C LEU A 10 2.68 4.44 -51.58
N TRP A 11 3.26 5.56 -51.12
CA TRP A 11 2.64 6.45 -50.11
C TRP A 11 1.57 7.34 -50.77
N PRO A 12 0.68 7.93 -49.95
CA PRO A 12 0.34 9.33 -50.15
C PRO A 12 0.63 10.17 -48.90
N PHE A 13 1.39 11.24 -49.09
CA PHE A 13 1.36 12.43 -48.23
C PHE A 13 0.03 13.18 -48.45
N ASN A 14 -0.53 13.73 -47.38
CA ASN A 14 -1.21 15.02 -47.47
C ASN A 14 -0.89 15.83 -46.21
N ASP A 15 -0.31 17.01 -46.43
CA ASP A 15 0.07 18.00 -45.43
C ASP A 15 -1.17 18.69 -44.83
N GLY A 16 -1.06 19.02 -43.54
CA GLY A 16 -2.00 19.85 -42.79
C GLY A 16 -1.31 20.43 -41.57
N LEU A 17 -0.53 21.49 -41.81
CA LEU A 17 0.22 22.31 -40.87
C LEU A 17 -0.65 22.86 -39.72
N MET A 18 -0.19 22.79 -38.46
CA MET A 18 -0.28 23.87 -37.45
C MET A 18 0.56 23.52 -36.21
N ASP A 19 1.79 24.05 -36.20
CA ASP A 19 2.49 24.73 -35.11
C ASP A 19 2.27 24.32 -33.62
N SER A 20 3.30 23.76 -32.98
CA SER A 20 3.78 24.26 -31.67
C SER A 20 5.13 23.64 -31.25
N LYS A 21 6.16 24.48 -31.38
CA LYS A 21 7.42 24.61 -30.63
C LYS A 21 7.94 23.45 -29.76
N ASP A 22 9.15 23.06 -30.13
CA ASP A 22 10.22 22.47 -29.32
C ASP A 22 10.33 22.99 -27.88
N PHE A 23 10.50 22.06 -26.93
CA PHE A 23 11.56 22.14 -25.93
C PHE A 23 12.22 20.76 -25.82
N GLY A 24 13.44 20.67 -26.37
CA GLY A 24 14.27 19.48 -26.25
C GLY A 24 14.85 19.34 -24.85
N LEU A 25 14.95 18.10 -24.38
CA LEU A 25 15.91 17.70 -23.35
C LEU A 25 16.75 16.56 -23.91
N ASN A 26 17.99 16.93 -24.22
CA ASN A 26 19.07 16.08 -24.63
C ASN A 26 19.64 15.39 -23.38
N MET A 27 19.65 14.06 -23.33
CA MET A 27 20.41 13.33 -22.30
C MET A 27 21.26 12.25 -22.99
N ASP A 28 22.42 12.69 -23.46
CA ASP A 28 23.56 11.84 -23.80
C ASP A 28 24.02 11.12 -22.52
N VAL A 29 23.80 9.81 -22.44
CA VAL A 29 24.53 8.95 -21.49
C VAL A 29 25.53 8.13 -22.30
N ARG A 30 26.79 8.57 -22.23
CA ARG A 30 27.94 7.77 -22.69
C ARG A 30 28.08 6.55 -21.77
N PHE A 31 27.82 5.37 -22.31
CA PHE A 31 28.30 4.11 -21.74
C PHE A 31 29.77 3.94 -22.15
N ASP A 32 30.68 4.05 -21.20
CA ASP A 32 32.06 3.60 -21.38
C ASP A 32 32.10 2.09 -21.13
N GLY A 33 32.57 1.35 -22.13
CA GLY A 33 32.53 -0.10 -22.15
C GLY A 33 33.61 -0.72 -21.29
N CYS A 34 33.26 -1.79 -20.58
CA CYS A 34 34.22 -2.83 -20.26
C CYS A 34 33.62 -4.20 -20.59
N SER A 35 34.13 -4.76 -21.68
CA SER A 35 33.84 -6.09 -22.18
C SER A 35 34.46 -7.17 -21.30
N SER A 36 33.67 -8.15 -20.86
CA SER A 36 34.17 -9.51 -20.68
C SER A 36 33.07 -10.50 -21.02
N PHE A 37 33.29 -11.25 -22.11
CA PHE A 37 32.50 -12.38 -22.56
C PHE A 37 32.42 -13.45 -21.47
N ALA A 38 31.22 -13.72 -20.96
CA ALA A 38 30.85 -15.00 -20.39
C ALA A 38 29.34 -15.21 -20.63
N THR A 39 29.01 -16.26 -21.38
CA THR A 39 27.65 -16.77 -21.56
C THR A 39 27.03 -17.07 -20.19
N ARG A 40 26.16 -16.18 -19.73
CA ARG A 40 25.34 -16.37 -18.54
C ARG A 40 23.91 -16.33 -19.05
N GLU A 41 23.18 -17.44 -18.92
CA GLU A 41 21.73 -17.42 -19.09
C GLU A 41 21.20 -16.35 -18.13
N GLU A 42 20.71 -15.23 -18.67
CA GLU A 42 20.06 -14.19 -17.87
C GLU A 42 18.82 -14.83 -17.24
N SER A 43 18.77 -14.89 -15.90
CA SER A 43 17.60 -15.44 -15.23
C SER A 43 16.40 -14.56 -15.53
N CYS A 44 15.22 -15.15 -15.77
CA CYS A 44 13.96 -14.42 -15.96
C CYS A 44 13.61 -13.48 -14.78
N PHE A 45 14.34 -13.56 -13.66
CA PHE A 45 14.16 -12.73 -12.49
C PHE A 45 14.89 -11.39 -12.57
N SER A 46 15.92 -11.27 -13.41
CA SER A 46 16.65 -9.99 -13.57
C SER A 46 15.76 -8.88 -14.15
N THR A 47 14.76 -9.21 -14.95
CA THR A 47 13.77 -8.24 -15.45
C THR A 47 12.79 -7.82 -14.37
N MET A 48 12.47 -8.71 -13.41
CA MET A 48 11.53 -8.42 -12.32
C MET A 48 12.05 -7.40 -11.31
N LEU A 49 13.36 -7.16 -11.29
CA LEU A 49 14.03 -6.13 -10.49
C LEU A 49 14.25 -4.82 -11.26
N SER A 50 13.84 -4.71 -12.53
CA SER A 50 14.02 -3.47 -13.26
C SER A 50 13.13 -2.37 -12.68
N ASP A 51 13.70 -1.19 -12.41
CA ASP A 51 12.98 0.03 -12.00
C ASP A 51 12.02 0.56 -13.08
N VAL A 52 11.87 -0.16 -14.20
CA VAL A 52 11.03 0.22 -15.32
C VAL A 52 9.58 -0.13 -14.99
N ILE A 53 8.89 0.81 -14.34
CA ILE A 53 7.44 0.85 -14.46
C ILE A 53 7.12 1.17 -15.92
N PHE A 54 6.42 0.25 -16.59
CA PHE A 54 5.88 0.52 -17.92
C PHE A 54 5.06 1.81 -17.84
N PRO A 55 5.33 2.81 -18.69
CA PRO A 55 4.68 4.12 -18.58
C PRO A 55 3.17 3.92 -18.65
N TYR A 56 2.51 4.19 -17.53
CA TYR A 56 1.05 4.23 -17.47
C TYR A 56 0.62 5.52 -18.17
N PRO A 57 -0.31 5.46 -19.13
CA PRO A 57 -0.85 6.68 -19.73
C PRO A 57 -1.48 7.53 -18.64
N THR A 58 -1.13 8.82 -18.61
CA THR A 58 -1.82 9.81 -17.78
C THR A 58 -3.30 9.79 -18.14
N TYR A 59 -4.14 9.32 -17.23
CA TYR A 59 -5.58 9.37 -17.42
C TYR A 59 -6.03 10.82 -17.40
N GLY A 60 -6.67 11.26 -18.49
CA GLY A 60 -7.52 12.45 -18.44
C GLY A 60 -8.72 12.11 -17.59
N TYR A 61 -8.66 12.45 -16.30
CA TYR A 61 -9.83 12.40 -15.43
C TYR A 61 -10.83 13.44 -15.96
N ASP A 62 -11.95 12.97 -16.49
CA ASP A 62 -13.16 13.78 -16.57
C ASP A 62 -13.58 14.08 -15.12
N ASP A 63 -14.03 15.31 -14.85
CA ASP A 63 -14.32 15.92 -13.52
C ASP A 63 -15.35 15.17 -12.64
N GLN A 64 -15.71 13.93 -12.99
CA GLN A 64 -16.82 13.16 -12.44
C GLN A 64 -16.41 12.08 -11.43
N LEU A 65 -15.13 11.78 -11.25
CA LEU A 65 -14.66 10.94 -10.13
C LEU A 65 -14.47 11.80 -8.87
N GLN A 66 -15.52 12.51 -8.49
CA GLN A 66 -15.67 12.90 -7.10
C GLN A 66 -15.99 11.63 -6.33
N VAL A 67 -15.08 11.22 -5.44
CA VAL A 67 -15.48 10.41 -4.28
C VAL A 67 -16.61 11.21 -3.63
N THR A 68 -17.86 10.79 -3.83
CA THR A 68 -19.02 11.54 -3.36
C THR A 68 -19.10 11.37 -1.85
N VAL A 69 -18.39 12.22 -1.12
CA VAL A 69 -18.68 12.51 0.28
C VAL A 69 -19.90 13.44 0.26
N PRO A 70 -20.96 13.19 1.05
CA PRO A 70 -22.13 14.05 1.05
C PRO A 70 -21.74 15.50 1.26
N TRP A 71 -22.10 16.35 0.29
CA TRP A 71 -21.83 17.78 0.31
C TRP A 71 -22.58 18.44 1.47
N GLY A 72 -21.86 18.74 2.54
CA GLY A 72 -22.22 19.78 3.50
C GLY A 72 -21.21 20.90 3.38
N GLU A 73 -21.66 22.16 3.30
CA GLU A 73 -20.77 23.31 3.43
C GLU A 73 -20.13 23.28 4.84
N PHE A 74 -18.90 22.80 4.94
CA PHE A 74 -18.13 22.83 6.17
C PHE A 74 -17.17 24.02 6.14
N SER A 75 -17.49 25.05 6.91
CA SER A 75 -16.55 26.12 7.24
C SER A 75 -15.51 25.57 8.22
N VAL A 76 -14.36 25.13 7.72
CA VAL A 76 -13.22 24.67 8.54
C VAL A 76 -12.27 25.85 8.78
N PRO A 77 -11.66 26.01 9.98
CA PRO A 77 -10.55 26.93 10.16
C PRO A 77 -9.28 26.33 9.52
N LEU A 78 -9.09 26.60 8.23
CA LEU A 78 -7.94 26.15 7.41
C LEU A 78 -6.57 26.61 7.96
N VAL A 79 -6.57 27.65 8.80
CA VAL A 79 -5.37 28.38 9.24
C VAL A 79 -4.40 27.51 10.04
N GLU A 80 -4.89 26.54 10.83
CA GLU A 80 -4.05 25.70 11.69
C GLU A 80 -3.43 24.52 10.93
N LEU A 81 -4.06 24.04 9.85
CA LEU A 81 -3.51 22.98 9.00
C LEU A 81 -2.49 23.54 8.00
N ASP A 82 -2.75 24.73 7.43
CA ASP A 82 -1.78 25.41 6.59
C ASP A 82 -0.52 25.78 7.39
N SER A 83 -0.66 26.30 8.62
CA SER A 83 0.51 26.56 9.47
C SER A 83 1.30 25.29 9.78
N MET A 84 0.63 24.17 10.08
CA MET A 84 1.25 22.86 10.29
C MET A 84 1.99 22.32 9.06
N LEU A 85 1.51 22.62 7.86
CA LEU A 85 2.12 22.16 6.59
C LEU A 85 3.21 23.11 6.06
N THR A 86 3.32 24.32 6.63
CA THR A 86 4.27 25.38 6.21
C THR A 86 5.41 25.64 7.19
N ASP A 87 5.48 24.92 8.32
CA ASP A 87 6.61 25.02 9.26
C ASP A 87 7.86 24.34 8.69
N ASP A 88 8.39 24.92 7.61
CA ASP A 88 9.76 24.68 7.18
C ASP A 88 10.66 25.26 8.27
N GLY A 89 11.36 24.38 8.98
CA GLY A 89 12.36 24.71 10.01
C GLY A 89 13.60 25.44 9.50
N VAL A 90 13.41 26.49 8.68
CA VAL A 90 14.42 27.48 8.32
C VAL A 90 14.07 28.75 9.08
N GLY A 91 14.63 28.86 10.29
CA GLY A 91 14.50 30.07 11.10
C GLY A 91 15.12 31.27 10.39
N GLU A 92 14.28 32.25 10.03
CA GLU A 92 14.68 33.64 9.97
C GLU A 92 13.99 34.39 11.11
N GLU A 93 14.77 34.78 12.12
CA GLU A 93 14.36 35.71 13.16
C GLU A 93 13.93 37.04 12.52
N SER A 94 12.62 37.30 12.46
CA SER A 94 12.09 38.62 12.18
C SER A 94 11.69 39.31 13.48
N PHE A 95 12.58 40.13 14.00
CA PHE A 95 12.30 41.10 15.05
C PHE A 95 11.27 42.13 14.54
N LEU A 96 10.00 41.98 14.92
CA LEU A 96 9.02 43.05 14.78
C LEU A 96 8.80 43.76 16.11
N LEU A 97 9.49 44.90 16.22
CA LEU A 97 9.23 45.95 17.21
C LEU A 97 7.77 46.41 17.10
N SER A 98 6.93 46.01 18.06
CA SER A 98 5.59 46.56 18.18
C SER A 98 5.67 47.96 18.81
N GLN A 99 5.24 48.94 18.02
CA GLN A 99 5.15 50.34 18.40
C GLN A 99 4.07 50.53 19.47
N SER A 100 4.47 51.19 20.55
CA SER A 100 3.61 51.75 21.58
C SER A 100 2.73 52.89 21.05
N GLN A 101 1.44 52.89 21.39
CA GLN A 101 0.69 54.13 21.60
C GLN A 101 -0.21 54.06 22.85
N PRO A 102 -0.39 55.19 23.56
CA PRO A 102 -0.88 55.20 24.94
C PRO A 102 -2.39 55.50 25.02
N CYS A 103 -3.07 54.95 26.02
CA CYS A 103 -4.41 55.40 26.39
C CYS A 103 -4.41 55.86 27.85
N SER A 104 -4.76 57.12 28.05
CA SER A 104 -4.71 57.86 29.30
C SER A 104 -5.97 57.67 30.16
N SER A 105 -5.73 57.44 31.46
CA SER A 105 -6.45 57.93 32.64
C SER A 105 -7.97 57.72 32.79
N GLN A 106 -8.33 56.92 33.79
CA GLN A 106 -9.21 57.37 34.88
C GLN A 106 -8.92 56.57 36.16
N ARG A 107 -8.72 57.29 37.26
CA ARG A 107 -8.49 56.79 38.62
C ARG A 107 -9.80 56.32 39.26
N GLN A 108 -9.75 55.28 40.09
CA GLN A 108 -10.26 55.35 41.46
C GLN A 108 -9.68 54.23 42.32
N ASP A 109 -9.09 54.65 43.44
CA ASP A 109 -8.48 53.88 44.52
C ASP A 109 -9.52 53.04 45.30
N VAL A 110 -9.16 51.83 45.75
CA VAL A 110 -9.37 51.35 47.14
C VAL A 110 -8.32 50.29 47.51
N TRP A 111 -7.74 50.49 48.70
CA TRP A 111 -6.64 49.84 49.39
C TRP A 111 -7.07 48.61 50.21
N SER A 112 -6.27 47.53 50.29
CA SER A 112 -6.11 46.72 51.54
C SER A 112 -4.92 45.74 51.51
N PRO A 113 -4.22 45.49 52.65
CA PRO A 113 -2.88 44.89 52.71
C PRO A 113 -2.80 43.51 53.40
N CYS A 114 -1.78 42.70 53.10
CA CYS A 114 -0.76 42.26 54.07
C CYS A 114 0.17 41.14 53.54
N ARG A 115 1.42 41.24 54.03
CA ARG A 115 2.64 40.46 53.74
C ARG A 115 2.66 39.07 54.38
N SER A 116 3.52 38.20 53.84
CA SER A 116 4.58 37.38 54.51
C SER A 116 4.93 36.21 53.57
N SER A 117 6.15 35.72 53.34
CA SER A 117 7.52 36.07 53.72
C SER A 117 8.44 35.36 52.71
N GLU A 118 9.61 35.95 52.48
CA GLU A 118 10.67 35.45 51.61
C GLU A 118 11.21 34.09 52.06
N ALA A 119 11.42 33.18 51.09
CA ALA A 119 12.38 32.10 51.21
C ALA A 119 13.30 32.17 49.99
N SER A 120 14.53 32.64 50.25
CA SER A 120 15.65 32.63 49.32
C SER A 120 16.02 31.19 48.99
N VAL A 121 15.94 30.82 47.71
CA VAL A 121 16.59 29.63 47.18
C VAL A 121 17.44 30.09 46.01
N HIS A 122 18.76 29.95 46.17
CA HIS A 122 19.71 30.20 45.10
C HIS A 122 19.43 29.26 43.92
N THR A 123 18.85 29.79 42.86
CA THR A 123 18.74 29.10 41.57
C THR A 123 20.11 29.07 40.92
N THR A 124 20.80 27.95 41.02
CA THR A 124 21.89 27.63 40.08
C THR A 124 21.25 27.56 38.70
N THR A 125 21.56 28.54 37.85
CA THR A 125 21.12 28.58 36.45
C THR A 125 21.76 27.41 35.70
N ALA A 126 21.12 26.24 35.73
CA ALA A 126 21.35 25.22 34.72
C ALA A 126 20.82 25.80 33.41
N ARG A 127 21.75 26.19 32.54
CA ARG A 127 21.47 26.62 31.17
C ARG A 127 20.90 25.39 30.44
N SER A 128 19.57 25.27 30.43
CA SER A 128 18.85 24.25 29.68
C SER A 128 19.28 24.36 28.22
N MET A 129 19.83 23.28 27.66
CA MET A 129 20.08 23.18 26.23
C MET A 129 18.73 23.33 25.51
N PRO A 130 18.55 24.31 24.60
CA PRO A 130 17.36 24.39 23.78
C PRO A 130 17.27 23.09 22.95
N GLY A 131 16.15 22.38 23.06
CA GLY A 131 15.91 21.11 22.36
C GLY A 131 15.88 19.85 23.25
N LEU A 132 16.52 19.85 24.44
CA LEU A 132 16.42 18.68 25.33
C LEU A 132 15.03 18.57 25.98
N GLY A 133 14.42 19.72 26.32
CA GLY A 133 13.06 19.77 26.87
C GLY A 133 11.99 19.33 25.85
N GLU A 134 12.11 19.76 24.60
CA GLU A 134 11.22 19.35 23.51
C GLU A 134 11.33 17.85 23.20
N ALA A 135 12.55 17.32 23.13
CA ALA A 135 12.78 15.89 22.94
C ALA A 135 12.23 15.05 24.10
N MET A 136 12.37 15.51 25.35
CA MET A 136 11.79 14.83 26.51
C MET A 136 10.26 14.89 26.51
N MET A 137 9.66 16.04 26.17
CA MET A 137 8.20 16.17 26.05
C MET A 137 7.63 15.31 24.91
N GLY A 138 8.34 15.17 23.77
CA GLY A 138 7.95 14.28 22.68
C GLY A 138 7.91 12.81 23.12
N ILE A 139 8.97 12.34 23.79
CA ILE A 139 9.04 10.97 24.35
C ILE A 139 7.90 10.71 25.35
N GLU A 140 7.63 11.66 26.25
CA GLU A 140 6.53 11.56 27.22
C GLU A 140 5.16 11.53 26.52
N ASN A 141 4.97 12.28 25.44
CA ASN A 141 3.73 12.29 24.67
C ASN A 141 3.50 10.98 23.91
N GLN A 142 4.53 10.41 23.26
CA GLN A 142 4.46 9.09 22.61
C GLN A 142 4.12 7.99 23.62
N LEU A 143 4.77 7.99 24.78
CA LEU A 143 4.51 7.02 25.83
C LEU A 143 3.07 7.14 26.37
N THR A 144 2.59 8.37 26.54
CA THR A 144 1.21 8.64 26.96
C THR A 144 0.20 8.14 25.93
N LEU A 145 0.42 8.45 24.65
CA LEU A 145 -0.42 7.96 23.54
C LEU A 145 -0.45 6.44 23.48
N PHE A 146 0.69 5.78 23.62
CA PHE A 146 0.77 4.33 23.65
C PHE A 146 -0.07 3.72 24.78
N HIS A 147 0.01 4.27 25.99
CA HIS A 147 -0.81 3.82 27.11
C HIS A 147 -2.30 4.06 26.90
N LEU A 148 -2.69 5.22 26.34
CA LEU A 148 -4.09 5.51 26.01
C LEU A 148 -4.64 4.53 24.97
N LEU A 149 -3.88 4.27 23.90
CA LEU A 149 -4.26 3.31 22.86
C LEU A 149 -4.37 1.88 23.41
N THR A 150 -3.46 1.48 24.30
CA THR A 150 -3.52 0.18 24.98
C THR A 150 -4.78 0.08 25.84
N ALA A 151 -5.05 1.10 26.66
CA ALA A 151 -6.24 1.16 27.51
C ALA A 151 -7.54 1.15 26.70
N TYR A 152 -7.55 1.76 25.50
CA TYR A 152 -8.69 1.69 24.59
C TYR A 152 -9.01 0.25 24.18
N GLY A 153 -8.01 -0.50 23.72
CA GLY A 153 -8.17 -1.90 23.32
C GLY A 153 -8.72 -2.76 24.47
N GLU A 154 -8.16 -2.60 25.67
CA GLU A 154 -8.63 -3.30 26.88
C GLU A 154 -10.06 -2.92 27.28
N ALA A 155 -10.42 -1.64 27.21
CA ALA A 155 -11.75 -1.16 27.56
C ALA A 155 -12.80 -1.72 26.59
N LYS A 156 -12.51 -1.72 25.28
CA LYS A 156 -13.37 -2.35 24.26
C LYS A 156 -13.51 -3.85 24.49
N GLU A 157 -12.43 -4.57 24.78
CA GLU A 157 -12.48 -6.01 25.10
C GLU A 157 -13.39 -6.30 26.31
N LYS A 158 -13.32 -5.46 27.34
CA LYS A 158 -14.17 -5.56 28.55
C LYS A 158 -15.59 -5.03 28.35
N ASN A 159 -15.99 -4.66 27.14
CA ASN A 159 -17.28 -4.05 26.80
C ASN A 159 -17.58 -2.76 27.60
N GLN A 160 -16.55 -1.99 27.95
CA GLN A 160 -16.66 -0.71 28.66
C GLN A 160 -16.78 0.45 27.67
N THR A 161 -17.89 0.51 26.93
CA THR A 161 -18.08 1.44 25.81
C THR A 161 -17.88 2.91 26.20
N GLU A 162 -18.47 3.35 27.32
CA GLU A 162 -18.34 4.74 27.79
C GLU A 162 -16.88 5.11 28.09
N LEU A 163 -16.12 4.19 28.69
CA LEU A 163 -14.70 4.40 28.96
C LEU A 163 -13.89 4.45 27.65
N ALA A 164 -14.16 3.52 26.72
CA ALA A 164 -13.50 3.49 25.44
C ALA A 164 -13.74 4.78 24.63
N GLU A 165 -14.95 5.33 24.66
CA GLU A 165 -15.29 6.62 24.04
C GLU A 165 -14.52 7.79 24.65
N VAL A 166 -14.42 7.84 25.98
CA VAL A 166 -13.63 8.87 26.68
C VAL A 166 -12.15 8.75 26.34
N ILE A 167 -11.59 7.54 26.34
CA ILE A 167 -10.19 7.30 25.97
C ILE A 167 -9.93 7.74 24.53
N LEU A 168 -10.81 7.39 23.60
CA LEU A 168 -10.65 7.77 22.19
C LEU A 168 -10.73 9.28 21.99
N ARG A 169 -11.52 10.00 22.79
CA ARG A 169 -11.52 11.47 22.82
C ARG A 169 -10.17 12.03 23.27
N CYS A 170 -9.58 11.48 24.34
CA CYS A 170 -8.25 11.87 24.80
C CYS A 170 -7.15 11.56 23.76
N VAL A 171 -7.27 10.44 23.03
CA VAL A 171 -6.39 10.13 21.88
C VAL A 171 -6.57 11.17 20.78
N SER A 172 -7.81 11.58 20.50
CA SER A 172 -8.13 12.55 19.45
C SER A 172 -7.53 13.93 19.71
N GLU A 173 -7.54 14.39 20.96
CA GLU A 173 -6.92 15.65 21.39
C GLU A 173 -5.39 15.68 21.18
N LYS A 174 -4.77 14.51 21.01
CA LYS A 174 -3.34 14.33 20.79
C LYS A 174 -3.00 13.93 19.35
N GLY A 175 -4.00 13.85 18.47
CA GLY A 175 -3.80 13.51 17.07
C GLY A 175 -3.21 14.68 16.28
N ASN A 176 -2.15 14.42 15.51
CA ASN A 176 -1.53 15.40 14.63
C ASN A 176 -1.11 14.72 13.31
N PRO A 177 -1.61 15.15 12.13
CA PRO A 177 -1.28 14.52 10.84
C PRO A 177 0.18 14.71 10.40
N VAL A 178 0.85 15.76 10.89
CA VAL A 178 2.26 16.05 10.58
C VAL A 178 3.21 15.76 11.74
N GLY A 179 2.66 15.33 12.89
CA GLY A 179 3.42 15.04 14.10
C GLY A 179 4.20 13.75 14.05
N GLU A 180 4.61 13.27 15.22
CA GLU A 180 5.30 11.99 15.40
C GLU A 180 4.37 10.80 15.13
N THR A 181 4.96 9.61 14.95
CA THR A 181 4.22 8.42 14.47
C THR A 181 2.92 8.12 15.23
N LEU A 182 2.93 8.08 16.58
CA LEU A 182 1.69 7.77 17.32
C LEU A 182 0.66 8.90 17.26
N GLU A 183 1.08 10.15 17.05
CA GLU A 183 0.17 11.28 16.85
C GLU A 183 -0.54 11.16 15.49
N ARG A 184 0.17 10.69 14.47
CA ARG A 184 -0.39 10.40 13.14
C ARG A 184 -1.36 9.22 13.17
N ILE A 185 -1.05 8.17 13.94
CA ILE A 185 -1.99 7.07 14.16
C ILE A 185 -3.21 7.56 14.95
N ALA A 186 -2.99 8.31 16.03
CA ALA A 186 -4.06 8.90 16.83
C ALA A 186 -4.99 9.74 15.96
N PHE A 187 -4.44 10.60 15.09
CA PHE A 187 -5.19 11.39 14.11
C PHE A 187 -6.11 10.54 13.22
N ASN A 188 -5.64 9.38 12.77
CA ASN A 188 -6.44 8.45 11.96
C ASN A 188 -7.47 7.64 12.78
N LEU A 189 -7.23 7.42 14.08
CA LEU A 189 -8.19 6.78 14.98
C LEU A 189 -9.22 7.76 15.58
N SER A 190 -8.96 9.07 15.49
CA SER A 190 -9.75 10.12 16.15
C SER A 190 -11.26 10.09 15.88
N SER A 191 -12.01 10.68 16.82
CA SER A 191 -13.46 10.83 16.81
C SER A 191 -13.97 11.84 15.75
N GLN A 192 -15.28 12.08 15.76
CA GLN A 192 -16.03 12.86 14.76
C GLN A 192 -15.56 14.32 14.60
N ASP A 193 -14.93 14.92 15.61
CA ASP A 193 -14.47 16.31 15.56
C ASP A 193 -13.24 16.51 14.64
N VAL A 194 -12.38 15.49 14.53
CA VAL A 194 -11.19 15.47 13.64
C VAL A 194 -11.55 14.94 12.24
N GLN A 195 -12.77 14.42 12.07
CA GLN A 195 -13.25 13.85 10.80
C GLN A 195 -13.23 14.87 9.66
N ASN A 196 -13.55 16.15 9.93
CA ASN A 196 -13.58 17.19 8.90
C ASN A 196 -12.19 17.46 8.32
N GLN A 197 -11.15 17.47 9.16
CA GLN A 197 -9.76 17.65 8.73
C GLN A 197 -9.26 16.44 7.94
N ARG A 198 -9.60 15.22 8.37
CA ARG A 198 -9.30 14.00 7.61
C ARG A 198 -9.96 13.99 6.24
N VAL A 199 -11.25 14.34 6.17
CA VAL A 199 -11.99 14.40 4.91
C VAL A 199 -11.36 15.43 3.97
N TYR A 200 -10.99 16.60 4.48
CA TYR A 200 -10.28 17.61 3.71
C TYR A 200 -8.94 17.11 3.17
N LEU A 201 -8.08 16.57 4.03
CA LEU A 201 -6.78 16.02 3.61
C LEU A 201 -6.93 14.90 2.58
N MET A 202 -7.89 14.00 2.77
CA MET A 202 -8.20 12.94 1.82
C MET A 202 -8.64 13.51 0.47
N GLN A 203 -9.51 14.53 0.47
CA GLN A 203 -9.99 15.18 -0.75
C GLN A 203 -8.88 15.90 -1.51
N GLU A 204 -8.04 16.66 -0.82
CA GLU A 204 -6.90 17.34 -1.43
C GLU A 204 -5.87 16.35 -1.98
N SER A 205 -5.58 15.29 -1.23
CA SER A 205 -4.64 14.24 -1.66
C SER A 205 -5.17 13.50 -2.90
N SER A 206 -6.48 13.26 -2.97
CA SER A 206 -7.12 12.55 -4.09
C SER A 206 -6.98 13.28 -5.42
N LYS A 207 -6.75 14.61 -5.43
CA LYS A 207 -6.52 15.38 -6.66
C LYS A 207 -5.28 14.91 -7.43
N ASN A 208 -4.31 14.31 -6.74
CA ASN A 208 -3.06 13.80 -7.32
C ASN A 208 -2.94 12.28 -7.18
N PHE A 209 -4.06 11.55 -7.09
CA PHE A 209 -4.08 10.13 -6.73
C PHE A 209 -3.19 9.26 -7.63
N GLU A 210 -3.22 9.43 -8.95
CA GLU A 210 -2.42 8.63 -9.89
C GLU A 210 -0.92 8.78 -9.63
N VAL A 211 -0.45 10.02 -9.50
CA VAL A 211 0.97 10.32 -9.23
C VAL A 211 1.36 9.80 -7.84
N ALA A 212 0.49 9.99 -6.85
CA ALA A 212 0.70 9.47 -5.50
C ALA A 212 0.79 7.94 -5.49
N PHE A 213 -0.07 7.24 -6.24
CA PHE A 213 -0.07 5.79 -6.36
C PHE A 213 1.22 5.27 -7.00
N GLN A 214 1.61 5.83 -8.15
CA GLN A 214 2.84 5.44 -8.84
C GLN A 214 4.06 5.67 -7.95
N THR A 215 4.13 6.83 -7.31
CA THR A 215 5.23 7.18 -6.40
C THR A 215 5.25 6.29 -5.17
N PHE A 216 4.08 5.99 -4.58
CA PHE A 216 3.95 5.08 -3.44
C PHE A 216 4.50 3.69 -3.77
N TYR A 217 4.11 3.14 -4.93
CA TYR A 217 4.55 1.83 -5.37
C TYR A 217 6.05 1.80 -5.72
N GLN A 218 6.60 2.93 -6.22
CA GLN A 218 8.03 3.07 -6.53
C GLN A 218 8.89 3.17 -5.27
N ILE A 219 8.50 4.01 -4.31
CA ILE A 219 9.29 4.26 -3.10
C ILE A 219 9.17 3.06 -2.16
N PHE A 220 7.95 2.64 -1.83
CA PHE A 220 7.76 1.63 -0.80
C PHE A 220 7.76 0.21 -1.35
N PRO A 221 8.44 -0.74 -0.68
CA PRO A 221 8.60 -2.08 -1.20
C PRO A 221 7.35 -2.96 -1.04
N TYR A 222 6.30 -2.54 -0.34
CA TYR A 222 5.22 -3.43 0.11
C TYR A 222 4.53 -4.19 -1.04
N GLY A 223 4.04 -3.44 -2.04
CA GLY A 223 3.37 -4.03 -3.21
C GLY A 223 4.35 -4.76 -4.13
N ARG A 224 5.50 -4.14 -4.40
CA ARG A 224 6.56 -4.72 -5.26
C ARG A 224 7.05 -6.06 -4.73
N PHE A 225 7.32 -6.13 -3.43
CA PHE A 225 7.72 -7.35 -2.74
C PHE A 225 6.65 -8.45 -2.87
N ALA A 226 5.38 -8.11 -2.60
CA ALA A 226 4.28 -9.08 -2.69
C ALA A 226 4.15 -9.66 -4.10
N HIS A 227 4.14 -8.78 -5.10
CA HIS A 227 4.01 -9.12 -6.51
C HIS A 227 5.21 -9.92 -7.02
N PHE A 228 6.43 -9.53 -6.66
CA PHE A 228 7.64 -10.31 -6.96
C PHE A 228 7.55 -11.71 -6.36
N ALA A 229 7.23 -11.82 -5.07
CA ALA A 229 7.15 -13.10 -4.41
C ALA A 229 6.08 -14.01 -5.08
N ALA A 230 4.91 -13.50 -5.43
CA ALA A 230 3.91 -14.31 -6.13
C ALA A 230 4.31 -14.66 -7.56
N ASN A 231 4.72 -13.67 -8.37
CA ASN A 231 5.07 -13.89 -9.76
C ASN A 231 6.22 -14.87 -9.93
N SER A 232 7.28 -14.71 -9.12
CA SER A 232 8.40 -15.63 -9.13
C SER A 232 7.97 -17.05 -8.75
N ALA A 233 6.94 -17.23 -7.92
CA ALA A 233 6.51 -18.55 -7.45
C ALA A 233 5.69 -19.24 -8.53
N ILE A 234 4.84 -18.45 -9.18
CA ILE A 234 4.09 -18.87 -10.35
C ILE A 234 5.06 -19.31 -11.45
N LEU A 235 6.05 -18.50 -11.80
CA LEU A 235 7.01 -18.82 -12.87
C LEU A 235 7.85 -20.07 -12.55
N GLU A 236 8.35 -20.21 -11.33
CA GLU A 236 9.10 -21.41 -10.91
C GLU A 236 8.24 -22.68 -10.90
N ALA A 237 6.94 -22.56 -10.63
CA ALA A 237 6.05 -23.70 -10.52
C ALA A 237 5.55 -24.23 -11.87
N ILE A 238 5.67 -23.47 -12.96
CA ILE A 238 5.19 -23.88 -14.29
C ILE A 238 6.07 -25.04 -14.82
N PRO A 239 5.49 -26.21 -15.10
CA PRO A 239 6.21 -27.31 -15.72
C PRO A 239 6.64 -26.98 -17.15
N ASN A 240 7.80 -27.48 -17.57
CA ASN A 240 8.35 -27.24 -18.91
C ASN A 240 7.41 -27.68 -20.05
N ASP A 241 6.63 -28.74 -19.83
CA ASP A 241 5.67 -29.32 -20.78
C ASP A 241 4.35 -28.54 -20.90
N ILE A 242 4.14 -27.50 -20.09
CA ILE A 242 2.94 -26.67 -20.13
C ILE A 242 3.17 -25.38 -20.94
N ASP A 243 2.41 -25.19 -22.01
CA ASP A 243 2.51 -24.01 -22.88
C ASP A 243 1.54 -22.89 -22.51
N VAL A 244 0.56 -23.15 -21.64
CA VAL A 244 -0.51 -22.20 -21.30
C VAL A 244 -0.58 -21.99 -19.79
N LEU A 245 -0.30 -20.77 -19.34
CA LEU A 245 -0.59 -20.32 -17.98
C LEU A 245 -1.95 -19.61 -17.97
N HIS A 246 -2.83 -20.02 -17.06
CA HIS A 246 -4.09 -19.33 -16.80
C HIS A 246 -4.08 -18.81 -15.37
N ILE A 247 -3.93 -17.50 -15.24
CA ILE A 247 -3.98 -16.76 -13.98
C ILE A 247 -5.44 -16.40 -13.68
N VAL A 248 -5.88 -16.69 -12.47
CA VAL A 248 -7.13 -16.20 -11.90
C VAL A 248 -6.73 -15.24 -10.78
N ASP A 249 -6.92 -13.95 -11.02
CA ASP A 249 -6.53 -12.92 -10.08
C ASP A 249 -7.74 -12.43 -9.30
N PHE A 250 -7.60 -12.42 -7.96
CA PHE A 250 -8.62 -11.91 -7.07
C PHE A 250 -8.91 -10.44 -7.42
N ASP A 251 -8.02 -9.51 -7.09
CA ASP A 251 -8.26 -8.07 -7.25
C ASP A 251 -7.19 -7.42 -8.14
N ILE A 252 -7.49 -7.33 -9.45
CA ILE A 252 -6.48 -6.95 -10.44
C ILE A 252 -6.07 -5.48 -10.32
N GLY A 253 -6.93 -4.62 -9.77
CA GLY A 253 -6.72 -3.17 -9.72
C GLY A 253 -6.27 -2.60 -11.07
N VAL A 254 -5.15 -1.85 -11.06
CA VAL A 254 -4.48 -1.30 -12.27
C VAL A 254 -3.63 -2.31 -13.04
N GLY A 255 -3.59 -3.56 -12.59
CA GLY A 255 -2.82 -4.64 -13.22
C GLY A 255 -1.31 -4.53 -13.05
N ILE A 256 -0.79 -3.73 -12.11
CA ILE A 256 0.65 -3.44 -11.93
C ILE A 256 1.51 -4.65 -11.58
N GLN A 257 0.90 -5.74 -11.10
CA GLN A 257 1.59 -7.01 -10.87
C GLN A 257 2.02 -7.70 -12.18
N TRP A 258 1.23 -7.59 -13.24
CA TRP A 258 1.34 -8.48 -14.41
C TRP A 258 2.34 -8.11 -15.51
N PRO A 259 2.83 -6.86 -15.68
CA PRO A 259 3.74 -6.52 -16.76
C PRO A 259 5.00 -7.37 -16.86
N LEU A 260 5.67 -7.61 -15.72
CA LEU A 260 6.90 -8.41 -15.67
C LEU A 260 6.65 -9.89 -15.97
N LEU A 261 5.47 -10.42 -15.57
CA LEU A 261 5.09 -11.78 -15.90
C LEU A 261 4.75 -11.90 -17.40
N ILE A 262 4.09 -10.90 -18.00
CA ILE A 262 3.82 -10.85 -19.45
C ILE A 262 5.13 -10.92 -20.24
N GLU A 263 6.12 -10.13 -19.86
CA GLU A 263 7.45 -10.15 -20.47
C GLU A 263 8.10 -11.53 -20.32
N ALA A 264 8.17 -12.08 -19.10
CA ALA A 264 8.77 -13.39 -18.86
C ALA A 264 8.10 -14.51 -19.66
N MET A 265 6.76 -14.53 -19.74
CA MET A 265 6.01 -15.51 -20.52
C MET A 265 6.28 -15.40 -22.03
N SER A 266 6.51 -14.19 -22.52
CA SER A 266 6.87 -13.94 -23.93
C SER A 266 8.24 -14.51 -24.28
N MET A 267 9.22 -14.34 -23.39
CA MET A 267 10.58 -14.88 -23.53
C MET A 267 10.59 -16.42 -23.50
N GLN A 268 9.67 -17.03 -22.74
CA GLN A 268 9.47 -18.49 -22.72
C GLN A 268 8.64 -19.01 -23.89
N HIS A 269 8.17 -18.15 -24.79
CA HIS A 269 7.28 -18.49 -25.92
C HIS A 269 5.99 -19.21 -25.50
N LYS A 270 5.47 -18.91 -24.31
CA LYS A 270 4.24 -19.48 -23.76
C LYS A 270 3.03 -18.57 -24.03
N THR A 271 1.83 -19.07 -23.73
CA THR A 271 0.56 -18.33 -23.82
C THR A 271 0.08 -17.96 -22.42
N LEU A 272 -0.53 -16.79 -22.28
CA LEU A 272 -1.05 -16.29 -21.01
C LEU A 272 -2.54 -15.97 -21.13
N ARG A 273 -3.35 -16.56 -20.24
CA ARG A 273 -4.74 -16.15 -19.99
C ARG A 273 -4.84 -15.57 -18.60
N LEU A 274 -5.60 -14.49 -18.46
CA LEU A 274 -5.85 -13.82 -17.19
C LEU A 274 -7.35 -13.60 -16.98
N THR A 275 -7.87 -14.05 -15.84
CA THR A 275 -9.26 -13.84 -15.43
C THR A 275 -9.25 -13.00 -14.16
N SER A 276 -9.78 -11.78 -14.23
CA SER A 276 -10.03 -10.94 -13.05
C SER A 276 -11.34 -11.36 -12.41
N ILE A 277 -11.39 -11.37 -11.07
CA ILE A 277 -12.66 -11.63 -10.37
C ILE A 277 -13.43 -10.32 -10.13
N ARG A 278 -14.72 -10.35 -10.46
CA ARG A 278 -15.69 -9.32 -10.11
C ARG A 278 -16.49 -9.72 -8.88
N TRP A 279 -16.64 -8.79 -7.94
CA TRP A 279 -17.45 -8.95 -6.74
C TRP A 279 -18.74 -8.16 -6.86
N GLY A 280 -19.88 -8.87 -6.86
CA GLY A 280 -21.21 -8.27 -6.69
C GLY A 280 -21.54 -7.10 -7.64
N GLU A 281 -22.62 -6.39 -7.33
CA GLU A 281 -22.86 -5.06 -7.88
C GLU A 281 -22.00 -4.09 -7.09
N GLU A 282 -20.83 -3.73 -7.63
CA GLU A 282 -20.15 -2.53 -7.17
C GLU A 282 -21.17 -1.40 -7.11
N HIS A 283 -21.37 -0.79 -5.95
CA HIS A 283 -22.00 0.51 -5.91
C HIS A 283 -21.14 1.40 -6.80
N PHE A 284 -21.65 1.72 -7.99
CA PHE A 284 -21.03 2.56 -9.00
C PHE A 284 -20.24 3.70 -8.32
N GLY A 285 -18.91 3.71 -8.46
CA GLY A 285 -18.06 4.83 -8.03
C GLY A 285 -17.07 4.61 -6.87
N GLN A 286 -16.79 3.38 -6.41
CA GLN A 286 -15.85 3.17 -5.28
C GLN A 286 -14.45 2.65 -5.66
N SER A 287 -14.28 1.94 -6.78
CA SER A 287 -12.93 1.63 -7.28
C SER A 287 -12.44 2.81 -8.14
N PRO A 288 -11.25 3.38 -7.85
CA PRO A 288 -10.63 4.35 -8.76
C PRO A 288 -10.24 3.73 -10.10
N TRP A 289 -10.25 2.39 -10.19
CA TRP A 289 -9.79 1.63 -11.35
C TRP A 289 -10.94 0.92 -12.04
N ARG A 290 -11.01 1.05 -13.38
CA ARG A 290 -11.97 0.32 -14.21
C ARG A 290 -11.26 -0.86 -14.87
N PHE A 291 -11.83 -2.06 -14.76
CA PHE A 291 -11.29 -3.26 -15.41
C PHE A 291 -11.00 -3.06 -16.91
N GLN A 292 -11.85 -2.31 -17.61
CA GLN A 292 -11.67 -2.05 -19.05
C GLN A 292 -10.37 -1.30 -19.36
N ASP A 293 -9.94 -0.38 -18.49
CA ASP A 293 -8.72 0.41 -18.67
C ASP A 293 -7.50 -0.48 -18.44
N THR A 294 -7.50 -1.24 -17.34
CA THR A 294 -6.48 -2.26 -17.05
C THR A 294 -6.36 -3.28 -18.18
N LYS A 295 -7.49 -3.75 -18.72
CA LYS A 295 -7.53 -4.67 -19.86
C LYS A 295 -6.87 -4.10 -21.11
N VAL A 296 -7.16 -2.85 -21.46
CA VAL A 296 -6.54 -2.19 -22.62
C VAL A 296 -5.03 -2.09 -22.44
N GLN A 297 -4.57 -1.70 -21.25
CA GLN A 297 -3.15 -1.57 -20.93
C GLN A 297 -2.40 -2.90 -21.04
N LEU A 298 -2.87 -3.94 -20.36
CA LEU A 298 -2.22 -5.26 -20.39
C LEU A 298 -2.25 -5.88 -21.79
N CYS A 299 -3.34 -5.71 -22.56
CA CYS A 299 -3.40 -6.14 -23.95
C CYS A 299 -2.41 -5.40 -24.85
N ASN A 300 -2.24 -4.09 -24.66
CA ASN A 300 -1.28 -3.30 -25.42
C ASN A 300 0.16 -3.75 -25.12
N LEU A 301 0.47 -3.98 -23.85
CA LEU A 301 1.76 -4.51 -23.41
C LEU A 301 2.05 -5.92 -23.96
N ALA A 302 1.08 -6.83 -23.87
CA ALA A 302 1.25 -8.16 -24.45
C ALA A 302 1.51 -8.10 -25.96
N ARG A 303 0.88 -7.17 -26.67
CA ARG A 303 1.10 -6.95 -28.11
C ARG A 303 2.52 -6.44 -28.41
N THR A 304 3.09 -5.58 -27.57
CA THR A 304 4.49 -5.11 -27.77
C THR A 304 5.49 -6.25 -27.65
N PHE A 305 5.20 -7.26 -26.82
CA PHE A 305 6.02 -8.47 -26.69
C PHE A 305 5.63 -9.61 -27.65
N GLY A 306 4.61 -9.43 -28.49
CA GLY A 306 4.10 -10.49 -29.37
C GLY A 306 3.51 -11.71 -28.63
N LEU A 307 3.14 -11.53 -27.36
CA LEU A 307 2.57 -12.60 -26.53
C LEU A 307 1.14 -12.92 -26.94
N LYS A 308 0.80 -14.21 -27.02
CA LYS A 308 -0.60 -14.65 -27.10
C LYS A 308 -1.23 -14.44 -25.72
N PHE A 309 -2.04 -13.40 -25.61
CA PHE A 309 -2.63 -12.95 -24.36
C PHE A 309 -4.14 -12.81 -24.46
N GLU A 310 -4.86 -13.38 -23.49
CA GLU A 310 -6.31 -13.24 -23.34
C GLU A 310 -6.64 -12.75 -21.92
N ILE A 311 -7.50 -11.75 -21.81
CA ILE A 311 -7.97 -11.24 -20.52
C ILE A 311 -9.49 -11.06 -20.49
N GLU A 312 -10.10 -11.56 -19.42
CA GLU A 312 -11.53 -11.51 -19.17
C GLU A 312 -11.82 -11.22 -17.68
N GLU A 313 -13.09 -10.96 -17.40
CA GLU A 313 -13.58 -10.71 -16.06
C GLU A 313 -14.78 -11.61 -15.79
N THR A 314 -14.78 -12.26 -14.62
CA THR A 314 -15.76 -13.28 -14.24
C THR A 314 -16.24 -13.04 -12.82
N ARG A 315 -17.51 -13.32 -12.54
CA ARG A 315 -18.02 -13.25 -11.17
C ARG A 315 -17.47 -14.39 -10.33
N ILE A 316 -17.19 -14.14 -9.05
CA ILE A 316 -16.74 -15.19 -8.13
C ILE A 316 -17.71 -16.39 -8.06
N GLU A 317 -19.02 -16.16 -8.25
CA GLU A 317 -20.03 -17.24 -8.29
C GLU A 317 -19.90 -18.15 -9.51
N ASP A 318 -19.46 -17.62 -10.65
CA ASP A 318 -19.44 -18.31 -11.94
C ASP A 318 -18.09 -18.99 -12.22
N LEU A 319 -17.06 -18.61 -11.45
CA LEU A 319 -15.67 -19.03 -11.64
C LEU A 319 -15.47 -20.54 -11.74
N ALA A 320 -16.03 -21.32 -10.80
CA ALA A 320 -15.86 -22.77 -10.78
C ALA A 320 -16.41 -23.42 -12.06
N ASN A 321 -17.60 -22.99 -12.50
CA ASN A 321 -18.28 -23.53 -13.68
C ASN A 321 -17.52 -23.20 -14.98
N GLU A 322 -16.95 -22.00 -15.09
CA GLU A 322 -16.18 -21.58 -16.27
C GLU A 322 -14.86 -22.35 -16.40
N LEU A 323 -14.19 -22.61 -15.27
CA LEU A 323 -12.94 -23.38 -15.25
C LEU A 323 -13.17 -24.87 -15.53
N GLU A 324 -14.32 -25.42 -15.15
CA GLU A 324 -14.71 -26.80 -15.50
C GLU A 324 -15.17 -26.94 -16.95
N GLY A 325 -15.94 -25.98 -17.47
CA GLY A 325 -16.47 -26.00 -18.85
C GLY A 325 -15.37 -26.04 -19.92
N THR A 326 -14.21 -25.46 -19.63
CA THR A 326 -13.06 -25.43 -20.54
C THR A 326 -12.37 -26.79 -20.72
N LYS A 327 -12.58 -27.78 -19.82
CA LYS A 327 -12.03 -29.15 -19.98
C LYS A 327 -12.61 -29.91 -21.18
N LYS A 328 -13.82 -29.56 -21.62
CA LYS A 328 -14.55 -30.32 -22.66
C LYS A 328 -14.11 -30.01 -24.10
N ARG A 329 -13.26 -29.00 -24.31
CA ARG A 329 -12.81 -28.57 -25.65
C ARG A 329 -11.35 -28.95 -25.95
N GLY A 330 -10.95 -30.19 -25.67
CA GLY A 330 -9.72 -30.81 -26.23
C GLY A 330 -8.43 -29.97 -26.24
N GLY A 331 -8.29 -29.03 -25.31
CA GLY A 331 -7.21 -28.03 -25.31
C GLY A 331 -5.92 -28.59 -24.72
N SER A 332 -4.80 -27.99 -25.09
CA SER A 332 -3.49 -28.17 -24.45
C SER A 332 -3.60 -28.10 -22.93
N GLN A 333 -2.80 -28.90 -22.22
CA GLN A 333 -2.76 -28.85 -20.76
C GLN A 333 -2.43 -27.43 -20.31
N LYS A 334 -3.25 -26.89 -19.39
CA LYS A 334 -3.11 -25.55 -18.81
C LYS A 334 -2.64 -25.67 -17.37
N TRP A 335 -1.76 -24.77 -16.95
CA TRP A 335 -1.38 -24.59 -15.54
C TRP A 335 -2.21 -23.46 -14.95
N LEU A 336 -2.86 -23.70 -13.80
CA LEU A 336 -3.67 -22.70 -13.12
C LEU A 336 -2.86 -21.98 -12.04
N ALA A 337 -2.96 -20.66 -11.98
CA ALA A 337 -2.41 -19.87 -10.88
C ALA A 337 -3.52 -18.99 -10.29
N PHE A 338 -3.91 -19.26 -9.05
CA PHE A 338 -4.83 -18.41 -8.31
C PHE A 338 -4.03 -17.41 -7.49
N ASN A 339 -4.13 -16.12 -7.82
CA ASN A 339 -3.42 -15.05 -7.13
C ASN A 339 -4.38 -14.25 -6.24
N CYS A 340 -4.04 -14.08 -4.98
CA CYS A 340 -4.85 -13.36 -4.00
C CYS A 340 -3.97 -12.39 -3.22
N MET A 341 -3.97 -11.11 -3.62
CA MET A 341 -3.32 -10.03 -2.88
C MET A 341 -4.37 -9.30 -2.04
N VAL A 342 -4.13 -9.17 -0.74
CA VAL A 342 -5.07 -8.57 0.22
C VAL A 342 -4.32 -7.73 1.25
N GLY A 343 -4.93 -6.66 1.73
CA GLY A 343 -4.35 -5.83 2.80
C GLY A 343 -3.12 -5.01 2.42
N LEU A 344 -2.64 -5.06 1.17
CA LEU A 344 -1.51 -4.25 0.74
C LEU A 344 -1.92 -2.77 0.68
N SER A 345 -1.13 -1.87 1.26
CA SER A 345 -1.49 -0.45 1.42
C SER A 345 -1.87 0.24 0.10
N HIS A 346 -1.17 -0.07 -0.99
CA HIS A 346 -1.45 0.51 -2.32
C HIS A 346 -2.81 0.08 -2.92
N MET A 347 -3.40 -1.02 -2.42
CA MET A 347 -4.72 -1.51 -2.85
C MET A 347 -5.87 -0.76 -2.15
N GLY A 348 -5.56 0.15 -1.23
CA GLY A 348 -6.53 0.95 -0.49
C GLY A 348 -7.21 0.13 0.61
N LYS A 349 -8.54 0.26 0.72
CA LYS A 349 -9.31 -0.34 1.82
C LYS A 349 -9.34 -1.87 1.71
N SER A 350 -8.97 -2.53 2.81
CA SER A 350 -8.98 -4.00 2.90
C SER A 350 -10.34 -4.59 2.52
N LYS A 351 -10.32 -5.64 1.68
CA LYS A 351 -11.51 -6.32 1.18
C LYS A 351 -12.12 -7.23 2.25
N ASN A 352 -13.43 -7.51 2.10
CA ASN A 352 -14.14 -8.38 3.02
C ASN A 352 -13.53 -9.79 3.03
N ARG A 353 -13.05 -10.25 4.20
CA ARG A 353 -12.42 -11.56 4.36
C ARG A 353 -13.33 -12.74 4.02
N LYS A 354 -14.66 -12.59 4.11
CA LYS A 354 -15.62 -13.61 3.64
C LYS A 354 -15.51 -13.85 2.13
N LEU A 355 -15.24 -12.81 1.34
CA LEU A 355 -15.04 -12.94 -0.12
C LEU A 355 -13.68 -13.57 -0.43
N VAL A 356 -12.64 -13.18 0.30
CA VAL A 356 -11.29 -13.78 0.18
C VAL A 356 -11.36 -15.29 0.45
N ASN A 357 -11.98 -15.69 1.56
CA ASN A 357 -12.14 -17.10 1.91
C ASN A 357 -12.96 -17.86 0.84
N LYS A 358 -14.07 -17.27 0.36
CA LYS A 358 -14.86 -17.86 -0.74
C LYS A 358 -14.01 -18.11 -2.00
N PHE A 359 -13.13 -17.16 -2.36
CA PHE A 359 -12.24 -17.32 -3.51
C PHE A 359 -11.22 -18.44 -3.30
N LEU A 360 -10.57 -18.48 -2.14
CA LEU A 360 -9.58 -19.49 -1.79
C LEU A 360 -10.22 -20.90 -1.72
N ASP A 361 -11.44 -21.02 -1.21
CA ASP A 361 -12.20 -22.27 -1.19
C ASP A 361 -12.49 -22.78 -2.61
N ILE A 362 -12.89 -21.88 -3.52
CA ILE A 362 -13.07 -22.22 -4.94
C ILE A 362 -11.73 -22.65 -5.56
N ALA A 363 -10.64 -21.93 -5.28
CA ALA A 363 -9.32 -22.26 -5.79
C ALA A 363 -8.89 -23.67 -5.36
N LYS A 364 -9.06 -24.01 -4.08
CA LYS A 364 -8.80 -25.36 -3.54
C LYS A 364 -9.62 -26.43 -4.25
N GLN A 365 -10.93 -26.22 -4.40
CA GLN A 365 -11.82 -27.16 -5.06
C GLN A 365 -11.42 -27.39 -6.52
N VAL A 366 -11.06 -26.32 -7.24
CA VAL A 366 -10.61 -26.42 -8.63
C VAL A 366 -9.27 -27.16 -8.70
N LEU A 367 -8.32 -26.84 -7.83
CA LEU A 367 -7.01 -27.50 -7.82
C LEU A 367 -7.06 -28.96 -7.34
N ALA A 368 -8.11 -29.40 -6.66
CA ALA A 368 -8.29 -30.83 -6.35
C ALA A 368 -8.34 -31.73 -7.62
N THR A 369 -8.63 -31.17 -8.80
CA THR A 369 -8.69 -31.92 -10.08
C THR A 369 -7.90 -31.27 -11.22
N ASN A 370 -7.07 -30.27 -10.92
CA ASN A 370 -6.28 -29.54 -11.91
C ASN A 370 -4.90 -29.22 -11.32
N ARG A 371 -3.85 -29.26 -12.14
CA ARG A 371 -2.52 -28.86 -11.70
C ARG A 371 -2.42 -27.34 -11.58
N GLY A 372 -1.85 -26.84 -10.50
CA GLY A 372 -1.71 -25.40 -10.31
C GLY A 372 -1.08 -24.97 -9.00
N ILE A 373 -1.14 -23.66 -8.77
CA ILE A 373 -0.61 -22.97 -7.60
C ILE A 373 -1.62 -21.95 -7.07
N ILE A 374 -1.63 -21.73 -5.76
CA ILE A 374 -2.25 -20.60 -5.09
C ILE A 374 -1.13 -19.73 -4.51
N THR A 375 -1.17 -18.44 -4.82
CA THR A 375 -0.32 -17.42 -4.19
C THR A 375 -1.21 -16.47 -3.38
N LEU A 376 -0.88 -16.29 -2.11
CA LEU A 376 -1.60 -15.42 -1.20
C LEU A 376 -0.64 -14.42 -0.59
N GLY A 377 -0.81 -13.14 -0.91
CA GLY A 377 -0.11 -12.04 -0.26
C GLY A 377 -1.02 -11.34 0.74
N ASP A 378 -0.64 -11.31 2.01
CA ASP A 378 -1.36 -10.61 3.08
C ASP A 378 -0.51 -9.46 3.62
N GLY A 379 -1.03 -8.24 3.47
CA GLY A 379 -0.47 -7.02 4.02
C GLY A 379 -1.15 -6.53 5.29
N ASP A 380 -2.19 -7.22 5.79
CA ASP A 380 -2.77 -6.86 7.08
C ASP A 380 -1.86 -7.31 8.24
N ALA A 381 -2.06 -6.75 9.45
CA ALA A 381 -1.35 -7.24 10.63
C ALA A 381 -1.61 -8.74 10.80
N CYS A 382 -0.53 -9.51 10.67
CA CYS A 382 -0.54 -10.97 10.67
C CYS A 382 -0.69 -11.52 12.09
N GLU A 383 -1.69 -11.05 12.84
CA GLU A 383 -2.07 -11.72 14.08
C GLU A 383 -2.95 -12.91 13.72
N LYS A 384 -2.36 -14.10 13.82
CA LYS A 384 -3.14 -15.34 13.87
C LYS A 384 -3.99 -15.28 15.12
N LEU A 385 -5.28 -15.63 15.01
CA LEU A 385 -6.20 -15.62 16.15
C LEU A 385 -5.67 -16.46 17.33
N GLU A 386 -4.86 -17.48 17.01
CA GLU A 386 -4.16 -18.37 17.95
C GLU A 386 -3.16 -17.62 18.85
N ASP A 387 -2.61 -16.50 18.39
CA ASP A 387 -1.66 -15.68 19.14
C ASP A 387 -2.35 -14.55 19.93
N SER A 388 -3.62 -14.24 19.62
CA SER A 388 -4.38 -13.16 20.27
C SER A 388 -5.23 -13.67 21.43
N SER A 389 -4.96 -13.22 22.65
CA SER A 389 -5.73 -13.61 23.86
C SER A 389 -7.08 -12.90 24.02
N GLY A 390 -7.40 -11.95 23.13
CA GLY A 390 -8.56 -11.07 23.20
C GLY A 390 -8.43 -9.87 22.24
N PHE A 391 -9.46 -9.01 22.18
CA PHE A 391 -9.44 -7.84 21.31
C PHE A 391 -8.32 -6.84 21.67
N GLY A 392 -7.96 -6.71 22.94
CA GLY A 392 -6.87 -5.84 23.38
C GLY A 392 -5.53 -6.26 22.78
N ALA A 393 -5.22 -7.55 22.75
CA ALA A 393 -4.03 -8.08 22.07
C ALA A 393 -4.10 -7.80 20.56
N PHE A 394 -5.24 -8.13 19.93
CA PHE A 394 -5.50 -7.84 18.52
C PHE A 394 -5.29 -6.37 18.14
N PHE A 395 -5.80 -5.46 18.97
CA PHE A 395 -5.66 -4.03 18.79
C PHE A 395 -4.19 -3.59 18.85
N ILE A 396 -3.40 -4.16 19.77
CA ILE A 396 -1.97 -3.88 19.86
C ILE A 396 -1.22 -4.38 18.62
N GLY A 397 -1.54 -5.56 18.10
CA GLY A 397 -0.99 -6.03 16.82
C GLY A 397 -1.23 -5.08 15.68
N GLN A 398 -2.48 -4.65 15.53
CA GLN A 398 -2.86 -3.67 14.52
C GLN A 398 -2.11 -2.34 14.72
N LEU A 399 -1.96 -1.89 15.96
CA LEU A 399 -1.20 -0.69 16.28
C LEU A 399 0.29 -0.82 15.89
N MET A 400 0.93 -1.94 16.24
CA MET A 400 2.36 -2.17 15.95
C MET A 400 2.61 -2.31 14.44
N HIS A 401 1.72 -3.00 13.73
CA HIS A 401 1.82 -3.13 12.27
C HIS A 401 1.67 -1.77 11.56
N ASN A 402 0.64 -0.98 11.89
CA ASN A 402 0.46 0.34 11.28
C ASN A 402 1.56 1.33 11.67
N ARG A 403 2.07 1.23 12.90
CA ARG A 403 3.28 1.95 13.33
C ARG A 403 4.48 1.60 12.47
N ALA A 404 4.70 0.32 12.19
CA ALA A 404 5.82 -0.12 11.35
C ALA A 404 5.71 0.44 9.92
N ILE A 405 4.52 0.44 9.30
CA ILE A 405 4.28 1.05 7.98
C ILE A 405 4.57 2.54 8.00
N ILE A 406 4.06 3.28 9.00
CA ILE A 406 4.26 4.73 9.08
C ILE A 406 5.74 5.08 9.35
N GLU A 407 6.41 4.33 10.23
CA GLU A 407 7.85 4.53 10.50
C GLU A 407 8.71 4.21 9.26
N SER A 408 8.36 3.16 8.51
CA SER A 408 9.09 2.83 7.28
C SER A 408 8.86 3.86 6.19
N MET A 409 7.62 4.38 6.06
CA MET A 409 7.34 5.46 5.12
C MET A 409 8.08 6.76 5.46
N GLU A 410 8.14 7.12 6.75
CA GLU A 410 8.88 8.29 7.22
C GLU A 410 10.39 8.16 7.02
N PHE A 411 10.92 6.93 7.06
CA PHE A 411 12.32 6.68 6.76
C PHE A 411 12.64 6.86 5.26
N ASP A 412 11.77 6.34 4.38
CA ASP A 412 12.01 6.36 2.93
C ASP A 412 11.70 7.74 2.29
N ILE A 413 10.96 8.63 2.97
CA ILE A 413 10.65 9.99 2.50
C ILE A 413 11.56 11.04 3.14
N ALA A 414 12.10 11.94 2.31
CA ALA A 414 12.88 13.08 2.78
C ALA A 414 12.05 14.02 3.67
N LYS A 415 12.64 14.50 4.78
CA LYS A 415 11.95 15.31 5.80
C LYS A 415 11.23 16.56 5.28
N HIS A 416 11.76 17.20 4.23
CA HIS A 416 11.16 18.39 3.62
C HIS A 416 9.93 18.08 2.73
N LEU A 417 9.65 16.80 2.46
CA LEU A 417 8.51 16.34 1.68
C LEU A 417 7.34 15.91 2.56
N VAL A 418 7.14 16.61 3.70
CA VAL A 418 6.10 16.28 4.67
C VAL A 418 4.69 16.27 4.05
N GLN A 419 4.40 17.17 3.11
CA GLN A 419 3.11 17.21 2.43
C GLN A 419 2.88 15.97 1.55
N ALA A 420 3.93 15.50 0.85
CA ALA A 420 3.86 14.29 0.05
C ALA A 420 3.66 13.04 0.92
N ARG A 421 4.39 12.95 2.05
CA ARG A 421 4.20 11.89 3.05
C ARG A 421 2.77 11.89 3.58
N THR A 422 2.28 13.05 4.03
CA THR A 422 0.91 13.21 4.53
C THR A 422 -0.12 12.78 3.49
N ALA A 423 0.06 13.18 2.22
CA ALA A 423 -0.85 12.79 1.15
C ALA A 423 -0.86 11.27 0.91
N MET A 424 0.31 10.62 0.88
CA MET A 424 0.43 9.17 0.74
C MET A 424 -0.16 8.42 1.93
N GLU A 425 0.12 8.86 3.16
CA GLU A 425 -0.47 8.27 4.36
C GLU A 425 -2.00 8.41 4.34
N CYS A 426 -2.54 9.57 3.97
CA CYS A 426 -3.98 9.79 3.87
C CYS A 426 -4.64 8.87 2.83
N LEU A 427 -3.99 8.65 1.68
CA LEU A 427 -4.56 7.84 0.60
C LEU A 427 -4.46 6.33 0.84
N PHE A 428 -3.33 5.85 1.37
CA PHE A 428 -2.97 4.43 1.32
C PHE A 428 -2.88 3.75 2.70
N VAL A 429 -2.70 4.51 3.79
CA VAL A 429 -2.53 3.95 5.14
C VAL A 429 -3.70 4.30 6.04
N GLY A 430 -4.07 5.57 6.13
CA GLY A 430 -5.17 6.10 6.94
C GLY A 430 -6.48 5.33 6.79
N PRO A 431 -6.94 4.97 5.57
CA PRO A 431 -8.18 4.21 5.38
C PRO A 431 -8.19 2.83 6.05
N ASN A 432 -7.01 2.28 6.37
CA ASN A 432 -6.85 1.00 7.06
C ASN A 432 -6.68 1.16 8.59
N ILE A 433 -6.53 2.39 9.09
CA ILE A 433 -6.46 2.71 10.52
C ILE A 433 -7.84 3.13 11.01
N ASN A 434 -8.64 2.16 11.47
CA ASN A 434 -9.97 2.42 11.98
C ASN A 434 -10.33 1.45 13.11
N ALA A 435 -10.51 1.98 14.32
CA ALA A 435 -10.74 1.16 15.52
C ALA A 435 -12.00 0.28 15.41
N GLU A 436 -13.09 0.79 14.85
CA GLU A 436 -14.33 0.03 14.71
C GLU A 436 -14.20 -1.03 13.62
N ALA A 437 -13.54 -0.73 12.50
CA ALA A 437 -13.25 -1.73 11.47
C ALA A 437 -12.33 -2.84 12.01
N TRP A 438 -11.36 -2.51 12.87
CA TRP A 438 -10.53 -3.50 13.54
C TRP A 438 -11.33 -4.36 14.51
N PHE A 439 -12.24 -3.77 15.29
CA PHE A 439 -13.14 -4.52 16.17
C PHE A 439 -14.03 -5.47 15.39
N GLN A 440 -14.69 -4.98 14.34
CA GLN A 440 -15.51 -5.80 13.45
C GLN A 440 -14.68 -6.91 12.77
N LYS A 441 -13.45 -6.63 12.36
CA LYS A 441 -12.54 -7.63 11.80
C LYS A 441 -12.26 -8.74 12.82
N TRP A 442 -11.93 -8.39 14.05
CA TRP A 442 -11.70 -9.34 15.15
C TRP A 442 -12.95 -10.18 15.46
N GLU A 443 -14.13 -9.56 15.57
CA GLU A 443 -15.40 -10.27 15.78
C GLU A 443 -15.66 -11.28 14.65
N ASN A 444 -15.54 -10.85 13.39
CA ASN A 444 -15.73 -11.73 12.23
C ASN A 444 -14.75 -12.90 12.24
N MET A 445 -13.48 -12.68 12.60
CA MET A 445 -12.48 -13.75 12.70
C MET A 445 -12.83 -14.76 13.80
N ASN A 446 -13.37 -14.28 14.93
CA ASN A 446 -13.82 -15.13 16.02
C ASN A 446 -15.08 -15.95 15.66
N GLU A 447 -15.97 -15.39 14.85
CA GLU A 447 -17.18 -16.07 14.36
C GLU A 447 -16.91 -17.12 13.27
N THR A 448 -15.91 -16.89 12.42
CA THR A 448 -15.72 -17.70 11.20
C THR A 448 -14.75 -18.87 11.31
N CYS A 449 -14.20 -19.16 12.50
CA CYS A 449 -13.29 -20.29 12.79
C CYS A 449 -12.29 -20.60 11.66
N HIS A 450 -11.08 -20.04 11.82
CA HIS A 450 -9.87 -20.28 11.03
C HIS A 450 -9.79 -19.55 9.68
N PHE A 451 -8.67 -18.84 9.51
CA PHE A 451 -8.14 -18.56 8.19
C PHE A 451 -8.02 -19.87 7.42
N VAL A 452 -8.24 -19.84 6.11
CA VAL A 452 -8.31 -21.02 5.24
C VAL A 452 -7.09 -21.93 5.48
N ASP A 453 -7.28 -23.05 6.19
CA ASP A 453 -6.23 -24.04 6.44
C ASP A 453 -5.95 -24.78 5.14
N PHE A 454 -4.87 -24.40 4.46
CA PHE A 454 -4.48 -25.00 3.18
C PHE A 454 -4.06 -26.46 3.32
N GLU A 455 -3.65 -26.91 4.52
CA GLU A 455 -3.19 -28.28 4.77
C GLU A 455 -4.37 -29.21 5.12
N ALA A 456 -5.41 -28.72 5.77
CA ALA A 456 -6.57 -29.53 6.15
C ALA A 456 -7.39 -30.02 4.94
N GLY A 457 -7.37 -31.33 4.71
CA GLY A 457 -8.28 -32.00 3.77
C GLY A 457 -8.05 -31.70 2.29
N THR A 458 -6.89 -31.13 1.93
CA THR A 458 -6.52 -30.87 0.53
C THR A 458 -5.26 -31.64 0.13
N THR A 459 -4.96 -31.69 -1.17
CA THR A 459 -3.70 -32.21 -1.71
C THR A 459 -2.65 -31.11 -1.89
N LEU A 460 -2.88 -29.91 -1.35
CA LEU A 460 -1.97 -28.79 -1.52
C LEU A 460 -0.84 -28.89 -0.50
N GLU A 461 0.38 -28.72 -0.99
CA GLU A 461 1.60 -28.64 -0.20
C GLU A 461 2.17 -27.22 -0.32
N GLY A 462 2.69 -26.71 0.81
CA GLY A 462 3.41 -25.44 0.81
C GLY A 462 4.63 -25.49 -0.13
N LEU A 463 4.69 -24.57 -1.09
CA LEU A 463 5.83 -24.43 -2.00
C LEU A 463 6.99 -23.77 -1.25
N LYS A 464 8.00 -24.56 -0.91
CA LYS A 464 9.21 -24.08 -0.24
C LYS A 464 9.87 -22.95 -1.02
N VAL A 465 10.19 -21.86 -0.33
CA VAL A 465 10.88 -20.71 -0.93
C VAL A 465 12.31 -21.09 -1.31
N SER A 466 12.69 -20.83 -2.57
CA SER A 466 14.04 -21.04 -3.09
C SER A 466 15.04 -20.03 -2.50
N ILE A 467 16.33 -20.38 -2.49
CA ILE A 467 17.37 -19.48 -1.99
C ILE A 467 17.49 -18.26 -2.90
N GLU A 468 17.34 -18.48 -4.21
CA GLU A 468 17.37 -17.49 -5.27
C GLU A 468 16.32 -16.40 -5.03
N ARG A 469 15.06 -16.80 -4.78
CA ARG A 469 13.97 -15.86 -4.44
C ARG A 469 14.26 -15.05 -3.19
N VAL A 470 14.84 -15.66 -2.16
CA VAL A 470 15.18 -14.95 -0.92
C VAL A 470 16.28 -13.92 -1.18
N MET A 471 17.28 -14.28 -1.97
CA MET A 471 18.38 -13.36 -2.31
C MET A 471 17.90 -12.20 -3.16
N GLU A 472 17.03 -12.44 -4.13
CA GLU A 472 16.43 -11.40 -4.97
C GLU A 472 15.46 -10.50 -4.20
N ALA A 473 14.64 -11.07 -3.31
CA ALA A 473 13.80 -10.27 -2.42
C ALA A 473 14.63 -9.39 -1.49
N LYS A 474 15.77 -9.89 -0.97
CA LYS A 474 16.73 -9.09 -0.17
C LYS A 474 17.38 -8.00 -1.00
N GLU A 475 17.74 -8.31 -2.25
CA GLU A 475 18.32 -7.36 -3.18
C GLU A 475 17.36 -6.20 -3.46
N MET A 476 16.07 -6.50 -3.67
CA MET A 476 15.00 -5.53 -3.93
C MET A 476 14.85 -4.49 -2.83
N VAL A 477 15.01 -4.89 -1.57
CA VAL A 477 14.77 -4.00 -0.42
C VAL A 477 16.04 -3.46 0.20
N ARG A 478 17.24 -3.87 -0.24
CA ARG A 478 18.45 -3.32 0.38
C ARG A 478 18.73 -1.94 -0.20
N GLU A 479 18.69 -0.98 0.70
CA GLU A 479 19.29 0.33 0.55
C GLU A 479 20.31 0.51 1.66
N LYS A 480 21.23 1.47 1.50
CA LYS A 480 22.17 1.78 2.59
C LYS A 480 21.37 2.37 3.76
N ASP A 481 21.50 1.72 4.91
CA ASP A 481 21.00 2.16 6.21
C ASP A 481 19.49 1.98 6.51
N ASN A 482 18.72 1.22 5.70
CA ASN A 482 17.32 0.91 6.02
C ASN A 482 17.17 -0.28 7.00
N SER A 483 15.97 -0.42 7.58
CA SER A 483 15.64 -1.47 8.58
C SER A 483 14.74 -2.58 8.01
N TYR A 484 14.67 -2.71 6.68
CA TYR A 484 13.89 -3.78 6.05
C TYR A 484 14.62 -5.11 6.17
N GLU A 485 13.88 -6.16 6.51
CA GLU A 485 14.38 -7.53 6.57
C GLU A 485 13.47 -8.47 5.79
N VAL A 486 14.07 -9.43 5.09
CA VAL A 486 13.34 -10.51 4.40
C VAL A 486 13.57 -11.81 5.14
N ARG A 487 12.47 -12.44 5.56
CA ARG A 487 12.48 -13.71 6.31
C ARG A 487 11.71 -14.80 5.58
N ILE A 488 12.12 -16.04 5.82
CA ILE A 488 11.33 -17.21 5.46
C ILE A 488 10.47 -17.57 6.68
N GLY A 489 9.18 -17.71 6.46
CA GLY A 489 8.19 -18.13 7.46
C GLY A 489 7.57 -19.49 7.12
N GLY A 490 6.56 -19.86 7.90
CA GLY A 490 5.82 -21.11 7.78
C GLY A 490 6.58 -22.33 8.29
N ASN A 491 5.87 -23.29 8.86
CA ASN A 491 6.46 -24.53 9.40
C ASN A 491 7.26 -25.32 8.34
N SER A 492 6.88 -25.20 7.08
CA SER A 492 7.51 -25.85 5.93
C SER A 492 8.38 -24.91 5.08
N GLY A 493 8.58 -23.66 5.49
CA GLY A 493 9.41 -22.69 4.76
C GLY A 493 8.77 -22.20 3.45
N HIS A 494 7.43 -22.11 3.40
CA HIS A 494 6.65 -21.75 2.22
C HIS A 494 6.17 -20.29 2.23
N GLU A 495 6.48 -19.53 3.29
CA GLU A 495 6.14 -18.12 3.41
C GLU A 495 7.39 -17.27 3.18
N LEU A 496 7.25 -16.17 2.46
CA LEU A 496 8.26 -15.13 2.32
C LEU A 496 7.69 -13.83 2.91
N ALA A 497 8.34 -13.30 3.94
CA ALA A 497 7.87 -12.16 4.70
C ALA A 497 8.83 -10.97 4.60
N LEU A 498 8.24 -9.78 4.47
CA LEU A 498 8.91 -8.48 4.58
C LEU A 498 8.63 -7.90 5.97
N GLU A 499 9.68 -7.53 6.68
CA GLU A 499 9.60 -6.96 8.02
C GLU A 499 10.30 -5.60 8.09
N TRP A 500 9.81 -4.75 8.98
CA TRP A 500 10.47 -3.51 9.38
C TRP A 500 10.74 -3.54 10.88
N ARG A 501 12.01 -3.52 11.26
CA ARG A 501 12.45 -3.59 12.67
C ARG A 501 11.80 -4.77 13.44
N GLY A 502 11.64 -5.91 12.77
CA GLY A 502 11.03 -7.12 13.32
C GLY A 502 9.49 -7.14 13.33
N ASN A 503 8.82 -6.10 12.84
CA ASN A 503 7.37 -6.09 12.64
C ASN A 503 7.04 -6.48 11.20
N ARG A 504 6.15 -7.45 11.02
CA ARG A 504 5.74 -7.93 9.69
C ARG A 504 4.89 -6.89 8.97
N LEU A 505 5.31 -6.55 7.75
CA LEU A 505 4.61 -5.62 6.86
C LEU A 505 3.80 -6.37 5.81
N VAL A 506 4.40 -7.38 5.18
CA VAL A 506 3.78 -8.18 4.12
C VAL A 506 4.24 -9.62 4.24
N GLU A 507 3.33 -10.56 4.01
CA GLU A 507 3.61 -11.98 3.93
C GLU A 507 3.09 -12.54 2.62
N VAL A 508 3.87 -13.39 1.95
CA VAL A 508 3.40 -14.13 0.78
C VAL A 508 3.59 -15.63 1.01
N SER A 509 2.49 -16.38 1.00
CA SER A 509 2.48 -17.84 1.06
C SER A 509 2.11 -18.44 -0.29
N CYS A 510 2.71 -19.59 -0.62
CA CYS A 510 2.51 -20.28 -1.90
C CYS A 510 2.19 -21.76 -1.67
N TRP A 511 1.19 -22.28 -2.39
CA TRP A 511 0.65 -23.63 -2.20
C TRP A 511 0.42 -24.31 -3.55
N ARG A 512 0.86 -25.55 -3.76
CA ARG A 512 0.71 -26.27 -5.05
C ARG A 512 0.32 -27.73 -4.85
N ASN A 513 -0.18 -28.39 -5.89
CA ASN A 513 -0.51 -29.82 -5.89
C ASN A 513 0.33 -30.67 -6.84
#